data_AF-A0A1C3KL11-F1
#
_entry.id   AF-A0A1C3KL11-F1
#
_cell.length_a   1.000
_cell.length_b   1.000
_cell.length_c   1.000
_cell.angle_alpha   90.00
_cell.angle_beta   90.00
_cell.angle_gamma   90.00
#
_symmetry.space_group_name_H-M   'P 1'
#
loop_
_entity.id
_entity.type
_entity.pdbx_description
1 polymer ?
#
loop_
_entity_poly.entity_id
_entity_poly.type
_entity_poly.pdbx_seq_one_letter_code
_entity_poly.pdbx_strand_id
1 'polypeptide(L)'
;MPGHKEDTTLKSLREDYTFQKHPDIKNFYNELETACVDDYHSHTCIKLIPNEEEIKENVKDFYHKIGENQLKLLIITDNFSVFKGELPKRCMYFKYWFYDQVITNGFDNKQIKQIFKLFEGLDNNIEFNITYLREDKNPTDEDAYTWHICKIHYSILDDIKKLKLLLDYIENYDKTKNTSTISNVICNSEYKDYINEIIELCNSKSGDSYQQTKYICDELDEFKKIHDINKLFKMQCNVEDESLFGGLQQERSYSPTKDLNVNRTISASLSTVAIFGIFSFLYKLTPFGPWIRNHVLSTRKSLFKANEENTEELPENLLDYVDTNSQRDNHNIGYNAV
;
A
#
# COMPACT_ATOMS: atom_id res chain seq x y z
N MET A 1 10.50 -31.08 13.11
CA MET A 1 9.29 -30.54 12.44
C MET A 1 9.73 -29.33 11.64
N PRO A 2 9.70 -29.34 10.30
CA PRO A 2 10.18 -28.23 9.49
C PRO A 2 9.01 -27.29 9.18
N GLY A 3 8.83 -26.27 10.01
CA GLY A 3 8.05 -25.07 9.70
C GLY A 3 8.98 -23.86 9.86
N HIS A 4 8.74 -22.77 9.12
CA HIS A 4 9.53 -21.52 9.06
C HIS A 4 10.75 -21.45 8.14
N LYS A 5 10.70 -21.98 6.90
CA LYS A 5 11.61 -21.52 5.83
C LYS A 5 10.93 -20.61 4.78
N GLU A 6 9.65 -20.84 4.49
CA GLU A 6 8.91 -20.15 3.40
C GLU A 6 8.97 -18.63 3.43
N ASP A 7 8.62 -17.99 4.56
CA ASP A 7 8.51 -16.52 4.59
C ASP A 7 9.85 -15.78 4.59
N THR A 8 10.97 -16.47 4.80
CA THR A 8 12.28 -15.81 4.92
C THR A 8 12.79 -15.31 3.57
N THR A 9 12.54 -16.04 2.48
CA THR A 9 13.04 -15.65 1.15
C THR A 9 12.29 -14.45 0.61
N LEU A 10 10.95 -14.46 0.61
CA LEU A 10 10.17 -13.32 0.09
C LEU A 10 10.41 -12.04 0.91
N LYS A 11 10.61 -12.19 2.22
CA LYS A 11 11.03 -11.08 3.08
C LYS A 11 12.42 -10.55 2.70
N SER A 12 13.40 -11.43 2.49
CA SER A 12 14.75 -11.02 2.06
C SER A 12 14.71 -10.34 0.68
N LEU A 13 13.95 -10.86 -0.29
CA LEU A 13 13.76 -10.21 -1.58
C LEU A 13 13.22 -8.78 -1.44
N ARG A 14 12.24 -8.56 -0.56
CA ARG A 14 11.73 -7.22 -0.24
C ARG A 14 12.80 -6.33 0.38
N GLU A 15 13.40 -6.76 1.49
CA GLU A 15 14.25 -5.92 2.35
C GLU A 15 15.65 -5.69 1.80
N ASP A 16 16.27 -6.74 1.26
CA ASP A 16 17.68 -6.76 0.87
C ASP A 16 17.89 -6.43 -0.62
N TYR A 17 16.84 -6.51 -1.44
CA TYR A 17 16.93 -6.27 -2.88
C TYR A 17 15.98 -5.18 -3.36
N THR A 18 14.65 -5.40 -3.33
CA THR A 18 13.67 -4.46 -3.90
C THR A 18 13.73 -3.09 -3.22
N PHE A 19 13.72 -3.03 -1.90
CA PHE A 19 13.80 -1.76 -1.15
C PHE A 19 15.18 -1.10 -1.19
N GLN A 20 16.26 -1.88 -1.33
CA GLN A 20 17.61 -1.33 -1.50
C GLN A 20 17.77 -0.67 -2.86
N LYS A 21 17.24 -1.32 -3.91
CA LYS A 21 17.25 -0.80 -5.28
C LYS A 21 16.32 0.40 -5.45
N HIS A 22 15.16 0.37 -4.79
CA HIS A 22 14.09 1.35 -4.97
C HIS A 22 13.61 1.95 -3.64
N PRO A 23 14.30 2.98 -3.12
CA PRO A 23 13.91 3.66 -1.88
C PRO A 23 12.49 4.25 -1.91
N ASP A 24 12.01 4.69 -3.08
CA ASP A 24 10.66 5.24 -3.22
C ASP A 24 9.57 4.19 -2.98
N ILE A 25 9.78 2.94 -3.43
CA ILE A 25 8.87 1.82 -3.14
C ILE A 25 8.83 1.56 -1.64
N LYS A 26 9.99 1.57 -0.97
CA LYS A 26 10.08 1.43 0.49
C LYS A 26 9.33 2.56 1.21
N ASN A 27 9.50 3.80 0.75
CA ASN A 27 8.82 4.95 1.36
C ASN A 27 7.30 4.83 1.22
N PHE A 28 6.79 4.53 0.02
CA PHE A 28 5.37 4.30 -0.21
C PHE A 28 4.82 3.16 0.66
N TYR A 29 5.55 2.04 0.72
CA TYR A 29 5.19 0.90 1.58
C TYR A 29 5.07 1.33 3.05
N ASN A 30 6.05 2.08 3.57
CA ASN A 30 6.02 2.54 4.96
C ASN A 30 4.87 3.51 5.23
N GLU A 31 4.51 4.37 4.26
CA GLU A 31 3.34 5.24 4.37
C GLU A 31 2.04 4.43 4.50
N LEU A 32 1.90 3.33 3.76
CA LEU A 32 0.77 2.40 3.89
C LEU A 32 0.72 1.73 5.28
N GLU A 33 1.87 1.42 5.88
CA GLU A 33 1.91 0.83 7.22
C GLU A 33 1.42 1.75 8.34
N THR A 34 1.44 3.07 8.14
CA THR A 34 0.94 4.04 9.12
C THR A 34 -0.58 4.06 9.27
N ALA A 35 -1.31 3.34 8.40
CA ALA A 35 -2.76 3.22 8.49
C ALA A 35 -3.22 2.74 9.88
N CYS A 36 -4.17 3.46 10.47
CA CYS A 36 -4.74 3.18 11.79
C CYS A 36 -3.76 3.24 12.98
N VAL A 37 -2.55 3.80 12.81
CA VAL A 37 -1.57 3.96 13.92
C VAL A 37 -1.82 5.25 14.71
N ASP A 38 -2.01 6.37 14.00
CA ASP A 38 -2.16 7.71 14.62
C ASP A 38 -3.60 8.27 14.56
N ASP A 39 -4.48 7.61 13.80
CA ASP A 39 -5.85 8.10 13.53
C ASP A 39 -6.91 7.22 14.18
N TYR A 40 -6.90 7.18 15.52
CA TYR A 40 -7.87 6.45 16.36
C TYR A 40 -9.33 6.92 16.19
N HIS A 41 -9.57 7.95 15.37
CA HIS A 41 -10.90 8.49 15.09
C HIS A 41 -11.34 8.31 13.64
N SER A 42 -10.50 7.76 12.75
CA SER A 42 -10.94 7.39 11.41
C SER A 42 -12.07 6.37 11.52
N HIS A 43 -13.25 6.73 10.98
CA HIS A 43 -14.41 5.85 10.95
C HIS A 43 -14.07 4.49 10.32
N THR A 44 -13.13 4.45 9.36
CA THR A 44 -12.70 3.22 8.71
C THR A 44 -11.90 2.32 9.66
N CYS A 45 -11.07 2.89 10.52
CA CYS A 45 -10.26 2.15 11.49
C CYS A 45 -11.06 1.60 12.68
N ILE A 46 -12.21 2.20 12.99
CA ILE A 46 -13.08 1.79 14.11
C ILE A 46 -14.40 1.13 13.65
N LYS A 47 -14.57 0.92 12.34
CA LYS A 47 -15.81 0.41 11.75
C LYS A 47 -16.15 -0.95 12.38
N LEU A 48 -17.35 -1.09 12.92
CA LEU A 48 -17.81 -2.39 13.40
C LEU A 48 -18.00 -3.35 12.21
N ILE A 49 -17.42 -4.54 12.33
CA ILE A 49 -17.59 -5.61 11.36
C ILE A 49 -18.81 -6.46 11.76
N PRO A 50 -19.84 -6.60 10.92
CA PRO A 50 -21.01 -7.42 11.22
C PRO A 50 -20.60 -8.90 11.39
N ASN A 51 -21.00 -9.53 12.49
CA ASN A 51 -20.54 -10.86 12.87
C ASN A 51 -21.56 -11.97 12.55
N GLU A 52 -21.60 -12.44 11.30
CA GLU A 52 -22.23 -13.72 10.99
C GLU A 52 -21.26 -14.92 11.15
N GLU A 53 -19.96 -14.69 11.01
CA GLU A 53 -18.89 -15.69 11.17
C GLU A 53 -17.80 -15.16 12.13
N GLU A 54 -17.12 -16.05 12.86
CA GLU A 54 -15.97 -15.68 13.70
C GLU A 54 -14.79 -15.20 12.83
N ILE A 55 -14.46 -13.92 12.94
CA ILE A 55 -13.33 -13.27 12.26
C ILE A 55 -12.24 -12.98 13.29
N LYS A 56 -11.03 -13.49 13.03
CA LYS A 56 -9.85 -13.28 13.90
C LYS A 56 -9.44 -11.81 13.91
N GLU A 57 -8.89 -11.35 15.03
CA GLU A 57 -8.55 -9.93 15.21
C GLU A 57 -7.54 -9.42 14.18
N ASN A 58 -6.50 -10.20 13.88
CA ASN A 58 -5.52 -9.83 12.86
C ASN A 58 -6.11 -9.65 11.45
N VAL A 59 -7.22 -10.35 11.14
CA VAL A 59 -7.96 -10.18 9.88
C VAL A 59 -8.72 -8.86 9.90
N LYS A 60 -9.33 -8.49 11.03
CA LYS A 60 -10.02 -7.20 11.19
C LYS A 60 -9.03 -6.04 11.09
N ASP A 61 -7.90 -6.13 11.79
CA ASP A 61 -6.84 -5.11 11.75
C ASP A 61 -6.37 -4.87 10.31
N PHE A 62 -6.14 -5.95 9.55
CA PHE A 62 -5.73 -5.83 8.16
C PHE A 62 -6.84 -5.25 7.27
N TYR A 63 -8.10 -5.66 7.46
CA TYR A 63 -9.25 -5.06 6.78
C TYR A 63 -9.33 -3.54 7.01
N HIS A 64 -9.19 -3.10 8.26
CA HIS A 64 -9.17 -1.69 8.62
C HIS A 64 -8.02 -0.93 7.97
N LYS A 65 -6.79 -1.50 8.00
CA LYS A 65 -5.63 -0.94 7.31
C LYS A 65 -5.86 -0.77 5.80
N ILE A 66 -6.43 -1.78 5.14
CA ILE A 66 -6.77 -1.72 3.70
C ILE A 66 -7.75 -0.58 3.45
N GLY A 67 -8.87 -0.53 4.19
CA GLY A 67 -9.89 0.50 4.00
C GLY A 67 -9.35 1.92 4.24
N GLU A 68 -8.52 2.10 5.27
CA GLU A 68 -7.90 3.39 5.56
C GLU A 68 -6.94 3.83 4.45
N ASN A 69 -6.12 2.91 3.94
CA ASN A 69 -5.26 3.22 2.80
C ASN A 69 -6.04 3.50 1.52
N GLN A 70 -7.16 2.82 1.27
CA GLN A 70 -8.07 3.15 0.17
C GLN A 70 -8.62 4.57 0.31
N LEU A 71 -9.02 4.96 1.52
CA LEU A 71 -9.47 6.33 1.79
C LEU A 71 -8.34 7.34 1.54
N LYS A 72 -7.12 7.07 2.00
CA LYS A 72 -5.95 7.93 1.73
C LYS A 72 -5.62 8.06 0.24
N LEU A 73 -5.79 6.99 -0.54
CA LEU A 73 -5.58 6.97 -1.99
C LEU A 73 -6.73 7.63 -2.76
N LEU A 74 -7.92 7.69 -2.16
CA LEU A 74 -9.08 8.41 -2.67
C LEU A 74 -9.02 9.91 -2.36
N ILE A 75 -8.51 10.28 -1.17
CA ILE A 75 -8.47 11.67 -0.70
C ILE A 75 -7.49 12.52 -1.53
N ILE A 76 -8.01 13.67 -1.96
CA ILE A 76 -7.44 14.60 -2.94
C ILE A 76 -6.16 15.31 -2.46
N THR A 77 -6.01 15.50 -1.16
CA THR A 77 -4.74 15.98 -0.60
C THR A 77 -3.77 14.82 -0.67
N ASP A 78 -2.90 14.81 -1.67
CA ASP A 78 -1.98 13.73 -1.93
C ASP A 78 -1.15 13.36 -0.68
N ASN A 79 -1.64 12.37 0.06
CA ASN A 79 -1.12 11.99 1.38
C ASN A 79 0.14 11.13 1.28
N PHE A 80 0.54 10.78 0.05
CA PHE A 80 1.73 9.99 -0.23
C PHE A 80 2.84 10.89 -0.76
N SER A 81 4.06 10.68 -0.26
CA SER A 81 5.21 11.52 -0.66
C SER A 81 5.74 11.21 -2.05
N VAL A 82 5.46 10.02 -2.58
CA VAL A 82 6.02 9.49 -3.84
C VAL A 82 4.95 9.08 -4.84
N PHE A 83 5.37 8.82 -6.09
CA PHE A 83 4.52 8.38 -7.21
C PHE A 83 3.32 9.31 -7.49
N LYS A 84 3.50 10.62 -7.30
CA LYS A 84 2.47 11.64 -7.52
C LYS A 84 2.03 11.65 -8.97
N GLY A 85 0.73 11.59 -9.21
CA GLY A 85 0.15 11.47 -10.56
C GLY A 85 0.39 10.12 -11.26
N GLU A 86 1.21 9.22 -10.72
CA GLU A 86 1.50 7.89 -11.29
C GLU A 86 0.53 6.83 -10.74
N LEU A 87 -0.76 7.02 -10.99
CA LEU A 87 -1.83 6.20 -10.37
C LEU A 87 -1.70 4.69 -10.63
N PRO A 88 -1.33 4.22 -11.85
CA PRO A 88 -1.10 2.80 -12.07
C PRO A 88 0.06 2.24 -11.22
N LYS A 89 1.13 3.02 -10.98
CA LYS A 89 2.22 2.61 -10.09
C LYS A 89 1.76 2.55 -8.64
N ARG A 90 0.96 3.51 -8.18
CA ARG A 90 0.36 3.46 -6.83
C ARG A 90 -0.47 2.20 -6.64
N CYS A 91 -1.28 1.83 -7.64
CA CYS A 91 -2.03 0.58 -7.58
C CYS A 91 -1.10 -0.65 -7.54
N MET A 92 -0.07 -0.70 -8.40
CA MET A 92 0.92 -1.79 -8.41
C MET A 92 1.64 -1.94 -7.06
N TYR A 93 2.04 -0.84 -6.42
CA TYR A 93 2.72 -0.88 -5.12
C TYR A 93 1.78 -1.09 -3.94
N PHE A 94 0.51 -0.69 -4.06
CA PHE A 94 -0.52 -1.09 -3.12
C PHE A 94 -0.76 -2.60 -3.17
N LYS A 95 -0.83 -3.20 -4.37
CA LYS A 95 -0.88 -4.66 -4.57
C LYS A 95 0.35 -5.34 -3.97
N TYR A 96 1.55 -4.80 -4.21
CA TYR A 96 2.80 -5.29 -3.60
C TYR A 96 2.71 -5.36 -2.07
N TRP A 97 2.29 -4.25 -1.45
CA TRP A 97 2.06 -4.16 -0.01
C TRP A 97 1.00 -5.16 0.47
N PHE A 98 -0.15 -5.24 -0.21
CA PHE A 98 -1.24 -6.15 0.14
C PHE A 98 -0.78 -7.62 0.13
N TYR A 99 -0.14 -8.07 -0.94
CA TYR A 99 0.34 -9.46 -1.05
C TYR A 99 1.36 -9.79 0.02
N ASP A 100 2.27 -8.86 0.26
CA ASP A 100 3.31 -8.99 1.27
C ASP A 100 2.75 -9.05 2.71
N GLN A 101 1.73 -8.24 3.00
CA GLN A 101 1.02 -8.26 4.28
C GLN A 101 0.24 -9.56 4.47
N VAL A 102 -0.39 -10.09 3.42
CA VAL A 102 -1.07 -11.40 3.49
C VAL A 102 -0.10 -12.51 3.92
N ILE A 103 1.09 -12.52 3.30
CA ILE A 103 2.14 -13.49 3.57
C ILE A 103 2.72 -13.27 4.98
N THR A 104 3.12 -12.05 5.30
CA THR A 104 3.78 -11.70 6.58
C THR A 104 2.89 -11.96 7.79
N ASN A 105 1.57 -11.74 7.67
CA ASN A 105 0.62 -12.02 8.75
C ASN A 105 0.22 -13.50 8.84
N GLY A 106 0.73 -14.35 7.94
CA GLY A 106 0.48 -15.80 7.93
C GLY A 106 -0.98 -16.16 7.69
N PHE A 107 -1.71 -15.40 6.87
CA PHE A 107 -3.11 -15.69 6.59
C PHE A 107 -3.25 -16.95 5.73
N ASP A 108 -4.13 -17.86 6.15
CA ASP A 108 -4.52 -19.01 5.35
C ASP A 108 -5.61 -18.64 4.31
N ASN A 109 -5.92 -19.57 3.41
CA ASN A 109 -6.95 -19.36 2.37
C ASN A 109 -8.35 -19.05 2.94
N LYS A 110 -8.68 -19.52 4.14
CA LYS A 110 -9.97 -19.22 4.78
C LYS A 110 -9.98 -17.75 5.21
N GLN A 111 -8.90 -17.28 5.83
CA GLN A 111 -8.75 -15.89 6.26
C GLN A 111 -8.69 -14.93 5.07
N ILE A 112 -7.97 -15.28 4.01
CA ILE A 112 -7.96 -14.50 2.76
C ILE A 112 -9.39 -14.36 2.22
N LYS A 113 -10.15 -15.46 2.12
CA LYS A 113 -11.55 -15.41 1.71
C LYS A 113 -12.41 -14.53 2.62
N GLN A 114 -12.17 -14.54 3.93
CA GLN A 114 -12.87 -13.66 4.87
C GLN A 114 -12.54 -12.18 4.59
N ILE A 115 -11.27 -11.82 4.35
CA ILE A 115 -10.86 -10.45 4.00
C ILE A 115 -11.63 -9.97 2.77
N PHE A 116 -11.64 -10.75 1.69
CA PHE A 116 -12.34 -10.38 0.47
C PHE A 116 -13.86 -10.25 0.65
N LYS A 117 -14.49 -11.12 1.46
CA LYS A 117 -15.92 -11.01 1.78
C LYS A 117 -16.29 -9.72 2.52
N LEU A 118 -15.36 -9.13 3.28
CA LEU A 118 -15.59 -7.88 3.99
C LEU A 118 -15.62 -6.66 3.05
N PHE A 119 -15.09 -6.81 1.83
CA PHE A 119 -15.23 -5.83 0.76
C PHE A 119 -16.41 -6.27 -0.11
N GLU A 120 -17.60 -5.74 0.20
CA GLU A 120 -18.86 -6.03 -0.50
C GLU A 120 -18.78 -5.61 -1.98
N GLY A 121 -18.39 -6.56 -2.84
CA GLY A 121 -18.38 -6.41 -4.29
C GLY A 121 -18.93 -7.66 -4.97
N LEU A 122 -19.68 -7.48 -6.06
CA LEU A 122 -20.33 -8.55 -6.84
C LEU A 122 -19.35 -9.64 -7.34
N ASP A 123 -18.06 -9.31 -7.45
CA ASP A 123 -17.04 -10.17 -8.06
C ASP A 123 -16.05 -10.80 -7.07
N ASN A 124 -16.28 -10.72 -5.74
CA ASN A 124 -15.29 -11.10 -4.71
C ASN A 124 -13.92 -10.42 -4.90
N ASN A 125 -13.86 -9.25 -5.56
CA ASN A 125 -12.62 -8.51 -5.78
C ASN A 125 -12.63 -7.25 -4.92
N ILE A 126 -11.45 -6.79 -4.52
CA ILE A 126 -11.29 -5.49 -3.86
C ILE A 126 -11.08 -4.46 -4.96
N GLU A 127 -11.97 -3.49 -5.09
CA GLU A 127 -11.91 -2.46 -6.13
C GLU A 127 -12.12 -1.08 -5.53
N PHE A 128 -11.27 -0.12 -5.88
CA PHE A 128 -11.35 1.26 -5.38
C PHE A 128 -10.69 2.25 -6.34
N ASN A 129 -11.14 3.51 -6.28
CA ASN A 129 -10.56 4.59 -7.09
C ASN A 129 -9.34 5.21 -6.39
N ILE A 130 -8.26 5.36 -7.15
CA ILE A 130 -7.14 6.24 -6.79
C ILE A 130 -7.34 7.54 -7.55
N THR A 131 -7.25 8.69 -6.86
CA THR A 131 -7.42 10.00 -7.50
C THR A 131 -6.19 10.88 -7.29
N TYR A 132 -6.02 11.86 -8.18
CA TYR A 132 -4.96 12.86 -8.07
C TYR A 132 -5.41 14.18 -8.66
N LEU A 133 -5.25 15.26 -7.90
CA LEU A 133 -5.42 16.63 -8.39
C LEU A 133 -4.21 17.00 -9.25
N ARG A 134 -4.44 17.32 -10.52
CA ARG A 134 -3.39 17.75 -11.44
C ARG A 134 -2.79 19.07 -10.95
N GLU A 135 -1.46 19.16 -10.99
CA GLU A 135 -0.72 20.32 -10.46
C GLU A 135 -1.06 21.63 -11.18
N ASP A 136 -1.47 21.54 -12.45
CA ASP A 136 -1.83 22.67 -13.31
C ASP A 136 -3.31 23.08 -13.19
N LYS A 137 -4.09 22.45 -12.30
CA LYS A 137 -5.54 22.63 -12.21
C LYS A 137 -5.98 23.10 -10.83
N ASN A 138 -7.04 23.89 -10.82
CA ASN A 138 -7.77 24.18 -9.59
C ASN A 138 -8.73 23.03 -9.27
N PRO A 139 -9.01 22.74 -7.99
CA PRO A 139 -9.98 21.72 -7.58
C PRO A 139 -11.39 21.86 -8.18
N THR A 140 -11.73 23.06 -8.67
CA THR A 140 -13.01 23.41 -9.28
C THR A 140 -13.06 23.20 -10.78
N ASP A 141 -11.91 22.92 -11.42
CA ASP A 141 -11.86 22.70 -12.87
C ASP A 141 -12.51 21.36 -13.23
N GLU A 142 -13.17 21.30 -14.38
CA GLU A 142 -13.89 20.09 -14.83
C GLU A 142 -12.96 18.88 -14.98
N ASP A 143 -11.73 19.10 -15.43
CA ASP A 143 -10.70 18.08 -15.62
C ASP A 143 -9.59 18.11 -14.56
N ALA A 144 -9.90 18.67 -13.38
CA ALA A 144 -8.95 18.83 -12.29
C ALA A 144 -8.32 17.52 -11.83
N TYR A 145 -9.04 16.41 -11.96
CA TYR A 145 -8.67 15.12 -11.40
C TYR A 145 -8.32 14.09 -12.47
N THR A 146 -7.28 13.31 -12.19
CA THR A 146 -7.12 11.99 -12.80
C THR A 146 -7.62 10.93 -11.83
N TRP A 147 -8.11 9.83 -12.39
CA TRP A 147 -8.65 8.72 -11.64
C TRP A 147 -8.17 7.41 -12.27
N HIS A 148 -7.96 6.41 -11.43
CA HIS A 148 -7.57 5.07 -11.82
C HIS A 148 -8.27 4.06 -10.92
N ILE A 149 -8.99 3.12 -11.52
CA ILE A 149 -9.62 2.02 -10.80
C ILE A 149 -8.54 0.99 -10.48
N CYS A 150 -8.22 0.84 -9.20
CA CYS A 150 -7.33 -0.19 -8.72
C CYS A 150 -8.15 -1.41 -8.30
N LYS A 151 -7.82 -2.57 -8.86
CA LYS A 151 -8.52 -3.83 -8.61
C LYS A 151 -7.53 -4.89 -8.12
N ILE A 152 -7.84 -5.53 -7.00
CA ILE A 152 -7.15 -6.72 -6.51
C ILE A 152 -8.13 -7.88 -6.65
N HIS A 153 -7.76 -8.89 -7.44
CA HIS A 153 -8.63 -10.05 -7.57
C HIS A 153 -8.43 -11.01 -6.41
N TYR A 154 -9.49 -11.71 -6.04
CA TYR A 154 -9.38 -12.82 -5.11
C TYR A 154 -8.37 -13.85 -5.62
N SER A 155 -7.51 -14.31 -4.73
CA SER A 155 -6.47 -15.30 -5.03
C SER A 155 -6.21 -16.13 -3.79
N ILE A 156 -5.85 -17.39 -3.99
CA ILE A 156 -5.35 -18.25 -2.90
C ILE A 156 -3.92 -17.85 -2.54
N LEU A 157 -3.46 -18.26 -1.36
CA LEU A 157 -2.14 -17.94 -0.84
C LEU A 157 -1.00 -18.28 -1.81
N ASP A 158 -1.09 -19.41 -2.52
CA ASP A 158 -0.07 -19.81 -3.50
C ASP A 158 0.06 -18.81 -4.66
N ASP A 159 -1.07 -18.34 -5.18
CA ASP A 159 -1.10 -17.34 -6.26
C ASP A 159 -0.66 -15.96 -5.75
N ILE A 160 -0.98 -15.61 -4.51
CA ILE A 160 -0.48 -14.38 -3.86
C ILE A 160 1.06 -14.42 -3.74
N LYS A 161 1.65 -15.57 -3.34
CA LYS A 161 3.11 -15.76 -3.32
C LYS A 161 3.71 -15.59 -4.71
N LYS A 162 3.08 -16.14 -5.76
CA LYS A 162 3.49 -15.97 -7.17
C LYS A 162 3.46 -14.51 -7.60
N LEU A 163 2.37 -13.79 -7.32
CA LEU A 163 2.22 -12.37 -7.67
C LEU A 163 3.24 -11.49 -6.96
N LYS A 164 3.47 -11.74 -5.66
CA LYS A 164 4.51 -11.04 -4.90
C LYS A 164 5.90 -11.26 -5.50
N LEU A 165 6.24 -12.52 -5.82
CA LEU A 165 7.52 -12.87 -6.43
C LEU A 165 7.69 -12.25 -7.83
N LEU A 166 6.64 -12.21 -8.64
CA LEU A 166 6.66 -11.53 -9.95
C LEU A 166 6.98 -10.04 -9.82
N LEU A 167 6.38 -9.36 -8.84
CA LEU A 167 6.66 -7.96 -8.58
C LEU A 167 8.13 -7.75 -8.19
N ASP A 168 8.67 -8.54 -7.26
CA ASP A 168 10.10 -8.48 -6.91
C ASP A 168 10.98 -8.75 -8.13
N TYR A 169 10.61 -9.72 -8.97
CA TYR A 169 11.35 -10.08 -10.18
C TYR A 169 11.38 -8.92 -11.19
N ILE A 170 10.23 -8.28 -11.45
CA ILE A 170 10.07 -7.17 -12.40
C ILE A 170 10.79 -5.91 -11.93
N GLU A 171 10.65 -5.56 -10.66
CA GLU A 171 11.35 -4.41 -10.07
C GLU A 171 12.88 -4.57 -10.15
N ASN A 172 13.35 -5.82 -10.10
CA ASN A 172 14.75 -6.16 -10.23
C ASN A 172 15.17 -6.57 -11.66
N TYR A 173 14.28 -6.44 -12.66
CA TYR A 173 14.54 -6.88 -14.03
C TYR A 173 15.57 -5.99 -14.73
N ASP A 174 16.57 -6.62 -15.35
CA ASP A 174 17.56 -5.96 -16.20
C ASP A 174 17.24 -6.29 -17.66
N LYS A 175 16.67 -5.30 -18.36
CA LYS A 175 16.28 -5.42 -19.78
C LYS A 175 17.48 -5.72 -20.69
N THR A 176 18.70 -5.34 -20.31
CA THR A 176 19.91 -5.58 -21.12
C THR A 176 20.38 -7.02 -21.00
N LYS A 177 20.19 -7.63 -19.82
CA LYS A 177 20.55 -9.03 -19.54
C LYS A 177 19.39 -10.00 -19.76
N ASN A 178 18.20 -9.48 -20.02
CA ASN A 178 16.96 -10.25 -20.17
C ASN A 178 16.63 -11.13 -18.94
N THR A 179 17.11 -10.76 -17.74
CA THR A 179 16.88 -11.50 -16.50
C THR A 179 16.85 -10.54 -15.31
N SER A 180 16.39 -11.01 -14.15
CA SER A 180 16.39 -10.23 -12.92
C SER A 180 17.71 -10.33 -12.16
N THR A 181 18.12 -9.26 -11.48
CA THR A 181 19.33 -9.28 -10.63
C THR A 181 19.20 -10.19 -9.41
N ILE A 182 17.96 -10.54 -9.04
CA ILE A 182 17.65 -11.45 -7.93
C ILE A 182 17.50 -12.91 -8.38
N SER A 183 17.73 -13.23 -9.65
CA SER A 183 17.53 -14.57 -10.20
C SER A 183 18.25 -15.66 -9.40
N ASN A 184 19.51 -15.45 -9.01
CA ASN A 184 20.26 -16.42 -8.21
C ASN A 184 19.65 -16.68 -6.84
N VAL A 185 19.01 -15.67 -6.22
CA VAL A 185 18.34 -15.82 -4.93
C VAL A 185 17.10 -16.69 -5.09
N ILE A 186 16.29 -16.40 -6.11
CA ILE A 186 15.08 -17.16 -6.44
C ILE A 186 15.45 -18.62 -6.77
N CYS A 187 16.49 -18.84 -7.57
CA CYS A 187 16.96 -20.16 -7.97
C CYS A 187 17.38 -21.05 -6.79
N ASN A 188 17.86 -20.46 -5.70
CA ASN A 188 18.27 -21.18 -4.48
C ASN A 188 17.16 -21.24 -3.43
N SER A 189 15.92 -20.96 -3.82
CA SER A 189 14.75 -21.01 -2.96
C SER A 189 13.73 -22.03 -3.46
N GLU A 190 12.67 -22.26 -2.70
CA GLU A 190 11.55 -23.09 -3.14
C GLU A 190 10.74 -22.45 -4.29
N TYR A 191 10.91 -21.16 -4.53
CA TYR A 191 10.24 -20.43 -5.60
C TYR A 191 10.95 -20.50 -6.96
N LYS A 192 12.00 -21.33 -7.08
CA LYS A 192 12.85 -21.42 -8.29
C LYS A 192 12.04 -21.63 -9.58
N ASP A 193 10.96 -22.40 -9.50
CA ASP A 193 10.15 -22.79 -10.65
C ASP A 193 9.01 -21.80 -10.93
N TYR A 194 8.59 -21.00 -9.94
CA TYR A 194 7.39 -20.15 -10.01
C TYR A 194 7.45 -19.15 -11.18
N ILE A 195 8.56 -18.42 -11.31
CA ILE A 195 8.70 -17.39 -12.37
C ILE A 195 8.66 -18.03 -13.76
N ASN A 196 9.36 -19.15 -13.94
CA ASN A 196 9.43 -19.82 -15.25
C ASN A 196 8.09 -20.44 -15.61
N GLU A 197 7.40 -21.07 -14.66
CA GLU A 197 6.05 -21.59 -14.85
C GLU A 197 5.09 -20.47 -15.30
N ILE A 198 5.09 -19.32 -14.62
CA ILE A 198 4.21 -18.20 -14.98
C ILE A 198 4.56 -17.66 -16.37
N ILE A 199 5.86 -17.44 -16.66
CA ILE A 199 6.29 -16.95 -17.98
C ILE A 199 5.87 -17.91 -19.08
N GLU A 200 5.99 -19.22 -18.87
CA GLU A 200 5.54 -20.23 -19.84
C GLU A 200 4.03 -20.21 -20.05
N LEU A 201 3.27 -20.20 -18.95
CA LEU A 201 1.81 -20.16 -18.97
C LEU A 201 1.27 -18.92 -19.67
N CYS A 202 1.81 -17.74 -19.37
CA CYS A 202 1.34 -16.48 -19.95
C CYS A 202 1.78 -16.26 -21.39
N ASN A 203 2.88 -16.90 -21.83
CA ASN A 203 3.33 -16.84 -23.23
C ASN A 203 2.52 -17.77 -24.15
N SER A 204 2.03 -18.92 -23.67
CA SER A 204 1.31 -19.89 -24.50
C SER A 204 -0.13 -19.42 -24.84
N LYS A 205 -0.72 -18.56 -24.00
CA LYS A 205 -2.09 -17.99 -24.11
C LYS A 205 -3.16 -19.00 -24.56
N SER A 206 -3.03 -20.29 -24.19
CA SER A 206 -3.92 -21.36 -24.65
C SER A 206 -4.00 -22.52 -23.65
N GLY A 207 -5.19 -23.14 -23.56
CA GLY A 207 -5.48 -24.32 -22.72
C GLY A 207 -6.33 -24.01 -21.47
N ASP A 208 -6.84 -25.06 -20.82
CA ASP A 208 -7.67 -24.95 -19.61
C ASP A 208 -6.89 -24.39 -18.41
N SER A 209 -5.57 -24.65 -18.35
CA SER A 209 -4.67 -24.08 -17.34
C SER A 209 -4.55 -22.55 -17.45
N TYR A 210 -4.71 -21.99 -18.65
CA TYR A 210 -4.71 -20.53 -18.86
C TYR A 210 -5.95 -19.87 -18.25
N GLN A 211 -7.12 -20.51 -18.28
CA GLN A 211 -8.33 -19.94 -17.68
C GLN A 211 -8.22 -19.83 -16.14
N GLN A 212 -7.53 -20.78 -15.50
CA GLN A 212 -7.28 -20.76 -14.06
C GLN A 212 -6.23 -19.72 -13.64
N THR A 213 -5.29 -19.39 -14.54
CA THR A 213 -4.18 -18.46 -14.28
C THR A 213 -4.31 -17.12 -15.01
N LYS A 214 -5.45 -16.90 -15.67
CA LYS A 214 -5.74 -15.72 -16.48
C LYS A 214 -5.45 -14.43 -15.71
N TYR A 215 -5.88 -14.38 -14.45
CA TYR A 215 -5.63 -13.24 -13.57
C TYR A 215 -4.13 -12.95 -13.38
N ILE A 216 -3.31 -13.98 -13.11
CA ILE A 216 -1.86 -13.80 -12.94
C ILE A 216 -1.23 -13.26 -14.22
N CYS A 217 -1.69 -13.71 -15.39
CA CYS A 217 -1.20 -13.21 -16.66
C CYS A 217 -1.65 -11.78 -16.97
N ASP A 218 -2.90 -11.43 -16.61
CA ASP A 218 -3.41 -10.07 -16.76
C ASP A 218 -2.61 -9.10 -15.87
N GLU A 219 -2.33 -9.46 -14.61
CA GLU A 219 -1.46 -8.71 -13.69
C GLU A 219 -0.03 -8.56 -14.26
N LEU A 220 0.54 -9.65 -14.77
CA LEU A 220 1.88 -9.64 -15.36
C LEU A 220 1.97 -8.68 -16.56
N ASP A 221 0.95 -8.65 -17.42
CA ASP A 221 0.89 -7.74 -18.55
C ASP A 221 0.76 -6.27 -18.09
N GLU A 222 0.04 -5.98 -17.01
CA GLU A 222 0.01 -4.65 -16.39
C GLU A 222 1.38 -4.23 -15.85
N PHE A 223 2.05 -5.11 -15.09
CA PHE A 223 3.37 -4.82 -14.50
C PHE A 223 4.41 -4.56 -15.60
N LYS A 224 4.39 -5.37 -16.66
CA LYS A 224 5.23 -5.18 -17.84
C LYS A 224 4.97 -3.85 -18.52
N LYS A 225 3.71 -3.43 -18.66
CA LYS A 225 3.35 -2.15 -19.26
C LYS A 225 3.87 -0.97 -18.44
N ILE A 226 3.74 -1.03 -17.12
CA ILE A 226 4.27 0.01 -16.20
C ILE A 226 5.79 0.15 -16.32
N HIS A 227 6.48 -0.94 -16.61
CA HIS A 227 7.94 -1.00 -16.70
C HIS A 227 8.49 -0.91 -18.13
N ASP A 228 7.65 -0.70 -19.14
CA ASP A 228 8.03 -0.75 -20.56
C ASP A 228 8.80 -2.04 -20.92
N ILE A 229 8.33 -3.20 -20.45
CA ILE A 229 8.88 -4.52 -20.72
C ILE A 229 8.00 -5.22 -21.76
N ASN A 230 8.51 -5.35 -22.99
CA ASN A 230 7.75 -6.02 -24.05
C ASN A 230 7.64 -7.53 -23.83
N LYS A 231 8.74 -8.16 -23.39
CA LYS A 231 8.84 -9.61 -23.26
C LYS A 231 9.72 -9.97 -22.06
N LEU A 232 9.27 -10.97 -21.31
CA LEU A 232 10.07 -11.64 -20.30
C LEU A 232 10.66 -12.92 -20.88
N PHE A 233 11.91 -13.18 -20.53
CA PHE A 233 12.62 -14.41 -20.88
C PHE A 233 12.68 -15.31 -19.65
N LYS A 234 12.71 -16.62 -19.89
CA LYS A 234 12.88 -17.60 -18.82
C LYS A 234 14.16 -17.28 -18.06
N MET A 235 14.05 -17.29 -16.74
CA MET A 235 15.18 -17.17 -15.85
C MET A 235 16.05 -18.42 -15.97
N GLN A 236 17.36 -18.22 -16.06
CA GLN A 236 18.34 -19.30 -16.01
C GLN A 236 18.90 -19.41 -14.60
N CYS A 237 18.80 -20.60 -14.02
CA CYS A 237 19.48 -20.94 -12.78
C CYS A 237 20.81 -21.59 -13.15
N ASN A 238 21.91 -20.82 -13.03
CA ASN A 238 23.23 -21.39 -13.21
C ASN A 238 23.49 -22.38 -12.08
N VAL A 239 23.74 -23.64 -12.42
CA VAL A 239 24.27 -24.63 -11.49
C VAL A 239 25.77 -24.37 -11.38
N GLU A 240 26.15 -23.29 -10.71
CA GLU A 240 27.54 -23.06 -10.32
C GLU A 240 27.62 -23.07 -8.78
N ASP A 241 27.93 -24.27 -8.30
CA ASP A 241 28.48 -24.71 -7.03
C ASP A 241 28.22 -23.90 -5.75
N GLU A 242 27.61 -24.62 -4.80
CA GLU A 242 27.56 -24.48 -3.34
C GLU A 242 28.93 -24.24 -2.62
N SER A 243 29.95 -23.64 -3.23
CA SER A 243 31.32 -23.64 -2.67
C SER A 243 31.94 -22.28 -2.30
N LEU A 244 31.18 -21.17 -2.22
CA LEU A 244 31.74 -19.87 -1.80
C LEU A 244 31.14 -19.23 -0.54
N PHE A 245 30.42 -19.99 0.28
CA PHE A 245 30.20 -19.66 1.70
C PHE A 245 31.08 -20.54 2.60
N GLY A 246 32.40 -20.51 2.34
CA GLY A 246 33.39 -21.29 3.07
C GLY A 246 34.67 -20.48 3.28
N GLY A 247 34.67 -19.59 4.27
CA GLY A 247 35.88 -19.12 4.93
C GLY A 247 36.44 -17.77 4.49
N LEU A 248 36.12 -16.72 5.27
CA LEU A 248 37.09 -15.66 5.57
C LEU A 248 37.15 -15.47 7.09
N GLN A 249 37.83 -16.40 7.75
CA GLN A 249 38.66 -16.08 8.91
C GLN A 249 40.11 -16.21 8.45
N GLN A 250 40.82 -15.09 8.31
CA GLN A 250 42.15 -14.99 8.92
C GLN A 250 42.61 -13.54 9.03
N GLU A 251 43.00 -13.19 10.26
CA GLU A 251 43.78 -12.02 10.62
C GLU A 251 45.09 -11.91 9.84
N ARG A 252 45.55 -10.68 9.58
CA ARG A 252 46.96 -10.36 9.80
C ARG A 252 47.24 -8.88 10.12
N SER A 253 47.78 -8.70 11.33
CA SER A 253 48.92 -7.86 11.71
C SER A 253 48.90 -6.34 11.47
N TYR A 254 48.89 -5.64 12.60
CA TYR A 254 49.33 -4.27 12.85
C TYR A 254 50.85 -4.07 12.68
N SER A 255 51.29 -2.86 12.27
CA SER A 255 52.12 -1.88 13.03
C SER A 255 52.83 -0.84 12.09
N PRO A 256 53.34 0.33 12.55
CA PRO A 256 52.57 1.49 13.00
C PRO A 256 53.07 2.86 12.44
N THR A 257 52.32 3.92 12.82
CA THR A 257 52.67 5.37 12.92
C THR A 257 52.76 6.25 11.67
N LYS A 258 51.91 7.29 11.64
CA LYS A 258 52.32 8.69 11.81
C LYS A 258 51.12 9.59 12.16
N ASP A 259 51.23 10.25 13.31
CA ASP A 259 50.33 11.28 13.80
C ASP A 259 50.28 12.49 12.85
N LEU A 260 49.08 13.03 12.65
CA LEU A 260 48.88 14.44 12.32
C LEU A 260 47.73 14.99 13.16
N ASN A 261 48.13 15.80 14.12
CA ASN A 261 47.31 16.58 15.04
C ASN A 261 46.79 17.83 14.32
N VAL A 262 45.47 18.02 14.20
CA VAL A 262 44.88 19.31 13.81
C VAL A 262 43.61 19.59 14.61
N ASN A 263 43.76 20.53 15.54
CA ASN A 263 42.84 21.55 16.05
C ASN A 263 41.36 21.21 16.29
N ARG A 264 41.04 21.14 17.59
CA ARG A 264 39.70 21.10 18.18
C ARG A 264 39.01 22.46 18.03
N THR A 265 38.24 22.63 16.95
CA THR A 265 37.28 23.73 16.82
C THR A 265 36.02 23.37 17.60
N ILE A 266 35.72 24.12 18.66
CA ILE A 266 34.49 23.98 19.43
C ILE A 266 33.34 24.51 18.55
N SER A 267 32.58 23.58 17.96
CA SER A 267 31.30 23.88 17.32
C SER A 267 30.25 24.02 18.40
N ALA A 268 29.67 25.21 18.53
CA ALA A 268 28.54 25.46 19.41
C ALA A 268 27.30 24.77 18.83
N SER A 269 26.88 23.69 19.46
CA SER A 269 25.61 23.02 19.20
C SER A 269 24.45 23.91 19.67
N LEU A 270 23.82 24.65 18.75
CA LEU A 270 22.48 25.20 18.98
C LEU A 270 21.47 24.05 18.89
N SER A 271 20.89 23.68 20.02
CA SER A 271 19.84 22.67 20.13
C SER A 271 18.61 23.06 19.30
N THR A 272 18.28 22.23 18.30
CA THR A 272 17.09 22.31 17.43
C THR A 272 15.76 22.16 18.19
N VAL A 273 15.81 21.78 19.47
CA VAL A 273 14.64 21.56 20.32
C VAL A 273 13.91 22.86 20.66
N ALA A 274 14.56 24.03 20.59
CA ALA A 274 13.92 25.31 20.87
C ALA A 274 12.98 25.82 19.76
N ILE A 275 13.13 25.32 18.52
CA ILE A 275 12.35 25.81 17.36
C ILE A 275 10.97 25.14 17.30
N PHE A 276 10.87 23.85 17.64
CA PHE A 276 9.60 23.11 17.60
C PHE A 276 8.59 23.59 18.66
N GLY A 277 9.06 24.04 19.82
CA GLY A 277 8.18 24.59 20.86
C GLY A 277 7.40 25.82 20.41
N ILE A 278 8.02 26.70 19.61
CA ILE A 278 7.41 27.96 19.17
C ILE A 278 6.26 27.70 18.18
N PHE A 279 6.41 26.73 17.26
CA PHE A 279 5.34 26.34 16.34
C PHE A 279 4.15 25.69 17.05
N SER A 280 4.39 24.91 18.12
CA SER A 280 3.33 24.32 18.93
C SER A 280 2.50 25.35 19.73
N PHE A 281 3.02 26.55 20.00
CA PHE A 281 2.20 27.60 20.63
C PHE A 281 1.44 28.45 19.61
N LEU A 282 1.97 28.63 18.40
CA LEU A 282 1.36 29.50 17.38
C LEU A 282 0.17 28.86 16.66
N TYR A 283 0.10 27.52 16.54
CA TYR A 283 -1.08 26.86 15.94
C TYR A 283 -2.35 27.04 16.78
N LYS A 284 -2.20 27.24 18.10
CA LYS A 284 -3.32 27.43 19.04
C LYS A 284 -3.79 28.90 19.12
N LEU A 285 -3.02 29.83 18.56
CA LEU A 285 -3.26 31.28 18.65
C LEU A 285 -3.62 31.93 17.30
N THR A 286 -3.65 31.17 16.21
CA THR A 286 -4.04 31.65 14.89
C THR A 286 -5.43 31.14 14.49
N PRO A 287 -6.29 31.96 13.85
CA PRO A 287 -7.68 31.59 13.54
C PRO A 287 -7.80 30.65 12.33
N PHE A 288 -6.74 29.93 11.97
CA PHE A 288 -6.74 29.01 10.82
C PHE A 288 -7.43 27.66 11.12
N GLY A 289 -7.53 27.24 12.38
CA GLY A 289 -8.20 25.98 12.75
C GLY A 289 -9.68 25.90 12.32
N PRO A 290 -10.51 26.92 12.64
CA PRO A 290 -11.90 26.95 12.21
C PRO A 290 -12.08 27.07 10.68
N TRP A 291 -11.15 27.74 9.99
CA TRP A 291 -11.21 27.92 8.54
C TRP A 291 -10.95 26.60 7.79
N ILE A 292 -9.94 25.82 8.22
CA ILE A 292 -9.63 24.50 7.64
C ILE A 292 -10.82 23.55 7.82
N ARG A 293 -11.42 23.52 9.02
CA ARG A 293 -12.58 22.64 9.29
C ARG A 293 -13.79 23.00 8.42
N ASN A 294 -14.08 24.28 8.23
CA ASN A 294 -15.20 24.71 7.39
C ASN A 294 -14.96 24.45 5.90
N HIS A 295 -13.71 24.58 5.43
CA HIS A 295 -13.38 24.25 4.05
C HIS A 295 -13.58 22.75 3.78
N VAL A 296 -13.09 21.87 4.68
CA VAL A 296 -13.26 20.41 4.55
C VAL A 296 -14.73 19.99 4.57
N LEU A 297 -15.56 20.58 5.44
CA LEU A 297 -17.00 20.30 5.50
C LEU A 297 -17.75 20.82 4.26
N SER A 298 -17.34 21.98 3.73
CA SER A 298 -17.89 22.55 2.49
C SER A 298 -17.64 21.66 1.28
N THR A 299 -16.41 21.15 1.12
CA THR A 299 -16.01 20.28 0.01
C THR A 299 -16.69 18.90 0.08
N ARG A 300 -16.90 18.36 1.27
CA ARG A 300 -17.67 17.11 1.45
C ARG A 300 -19.12 17.29 0.96
N LYS A 301 -19.76 18.42 1.28
CA LYS A 301 -21.15 18.69 0.91
C LYS A 301 -21.35 18.91 -0.59
N SER A 302 -20.38 19.46 -1.32
CA SER A 302 -20.47 19.61 -2.78
C SER A 302 -20.28 18.29 -3.53
N LEU A 303 -19.44 17.38 -3.02
CA LEU A 303 -19.23 16.04 -3.60
C LEU A 303 -20.47 15.13 -3.49
N PHE A 304 -21.18 15.17 -2.35
CA PHE A 304 -22.44 14.42 -2.22
C PHE A 304 -23.55 14.95 -3.13
N LYS A 305 -23.60 16.26 -3.38
CA LYS A 305 -24.62 16.86 -4.25
C LYS A 305 -24.43 16.54 -5.74
N ALA A 306 -23.19 16.33 -6.19
CA ALA A 306 -22.88 15.96 -7.57
C ALA A 306 -23.22 14.49 -7.92
N ASN A 307 -23.35 13.63 -6.91
CA ASN A 307 -23.74 12.22 -7.08
C ASN A 307 -25.26 12.01 -7.12
N GLU A 308 -26.07 13.01 -6.75
CA GLU A 308 -27.54 12.90 -6.75
C GLU A 308 -28.15 13.23 -8.13
N GLU A 309 -27.41 13.91 -9.02
CA GLU A 309 -27.90 14.31 -10.35
C GLU A 309 -27.67 13.27 -11.48
N ASN A 310 -26.99 12.15 -11.22
CA ASN A 310 -26.57 11.20 -12.28
C ASN A 310 -26.94 9.72 -12.07
N THR A 311 -28.06 9.41 -11.42
CA THR A 311 -28.56 8.03 -11.42
C THR A 311 -30.08 7.95 -11.39
N GLU A 312 -30.64 7.28 -12.41
CA GLU A 312 -32.01 6.77 -12.40
C GLU A 312 -32.23 5.81 -11.21
N GLU A 313 -33.47 5.83 -10.71
CA GLU A 313 -34.02 5.26 -9.48
C GLU A 313 -33.59 3.82 -9.08
N LEU A 314 -33.15 3.63 -7.82
CA LEU A 314 -33.63 2.63 -6.80
C LEU A 314 -32.73 2.59 -5.54
N PRO A 315 -33.17 2.02 -4.39
CA PRO A 315 -34.26 2.40 -3.49
C PRO A 315 -33.79 3.09 -2.18
N GLU A 316 -34.69 3.91 -1.64
CA GLU A 316 -34.60 4.90 -0.56
C GLU A 316 -34.31 4.43 0.89
N ASN A 317 -33.68 3.28 1.16
CA ASN A 317 -33.66 2.72 2.52
C ASN A 317 -32.36 2.88 3.34
N LEU A 318 -31.54 3.91 3.10
CA LEU A 318 -30.31 4.11 3.90
C LEU A 318 -30.22 5.43 4.67
N LEU A 319 -31.30 6.24 4.74
CA LEU A 319 -31.23 7.58 5.35
C LEU A 319 -32.12 7.82 6.59
N ASP A 320 -32.91 6.85 7.03
CA ASP A 320 -33.69 7.01 8.28
C ASP A 320 -32.98 6.37 9.48
N TYR A 321 -31.88 6.99 9.93
CA TYR A 321 -31.56 7.05 11.36
C TYR A 321 -30.51 8.14 11.65
N VAL A 322 -30.95 9.40 11.72
CA VAL A 322 -30.22 10.40 12.51
C VAL A 322 -31.21 11.01 13.51
N ASP A 323 -31.11 10.49 14.72
CA ASP A 323 -31.75 10.96 15.93
C ASP A 323 -31.54 12.47 16.10
N THR A 324 -32.64 13.21 16.13
CA THR A 324 -32.69 14.65 16.34
C THR A 324 -32.63 14.92 17.83
N ASN A 325 -31.42 15.06 18.38
CA ASN A 325 -31.25 15.61 19.73
C ASN A 325 -29.90 16.31 19.92
N SER A 326 -29.80 17.56 19.45
CA SER A 326 -29.01 18.56 20.17
C SER A 326 -29.50 19.98 19.84
N GLN A 327 -30.55 20.42 20.54
CA GLN A 327 -30.82 21.85 20.68
C GLN A 327 -31.22 22.14 22.12
N ARG A 328 -30.20 22.20 22.98
CA ARG A 328 -30.27 22.86 24.28
C ARG A 328 -29.55 24.20 24.15
N ASP A 329 -30.22 25.16 23.52
CA ASP A 329 -29.93 26.57 23.73
C ASP A 329 -31.02 27.12 24.64
N ASN A 330 -30.64 27.34 25.90
CA ASN A 330 -31.41 28.03 26.91
C ASN A 330 -31.83 29.42 26.41
N HIS A 331 -33.11 29.58 26.08
CA HIS A 331 -33.77 30.88 26.09
C HIS A 331 -34.99 30.79 27.01
N ASN A 332 -34.85 31.42 28.18
CA ASN A 332 -35.94 31.63 29.13
C ASN A 332 -36.97 32.57 28.52
N ILE A 333 -38.21 32.11 28.35
CA ILE A 333 -39.40 32.96 28.25
C ILE A 333 -40.48 32.37 29.17
N GLY A 334 -40.92 33.16 30.14
CA GLY A 334 -42.01 32.84 31.06
C GLY A 334 -43.32 33.54 30.71
N TYR A 335 -44.37 33.13 31.46
CA TYR A 335 -45.76 33.60 31.51
C TYR A 335 -46.71 33.07 30.42
N ASN A 336 -47.99 32.76 30.66
CA ASN A 336 -48.83 32.60 31.86
C ASN A 336 -50.05 31.76 31.41
N ALA A 337 -50.67 31.02 32.34
CA ALA A 337 -51.94 30.35 32.11
C ALA A 337 -53.12 31.32 32.29
N VAL A 338 -54.12 31.22 31.41
CA VAL A 338 -55.51 31.68 31.64
C VAL A 338 -56.44 30.53 31.32
#